data_AF-A0A494VRW3-F1
#
_entry.id   AF-A0A494VRW3-F1
#
_cell.length_a   1.000
_cell.length_b   1.000
_cell.length_c   1.000
_cell.angle_alpha   90.00
_cell.angle_beta   90.00
_cell.angle_gamma   90.00
#
_symmetry.space_group_name_H-M   'P 1'
#
loop_
_entity.id
_entity.type
_entity.pdbx_description
1 polymer ?
#
loop_
_entity_poly.entity_id
_entity_poly.type
_entity_poly.pdbx_seq_one_letter_code
_entity_poly.pdbx_strand_id
1 'polypeptide(L)'
;MKNFKILLVIVFCAFSLCAKAQKNLVENGGFEDDTYGWNAGAAKITPWDMKSGKSSCAIIAVDATNWVGIDQQINIPKKAGKLEISAWLKAINVVKGKDDWNGAVFSVEFLDKADKKVGDGTNVVTLTGDHAWEQTVKEVPVPAGAVKLKLLLAMGYATGTFLIDDVAVKVVSADVVTKN
;
A
#
# COMPACT_ATOMS: atom_id res chain seq x y z
N MET A 1 -63.28 -31.41 -5.67
CA MET A 1 -61.88 -31.59 -6.16
C MET A 1 -61.04 -30.50 -5.50
N LYS A 2 -60.10 -30.90 -4.63
CA LYS A 2 -59.42 -30.00 -3.68
C LYS A 2 -58.14 -29.43 -4.30
N ASN A 3 -57.99 -28.12 -4.16
CA ASN A 3 -56.94 -27.30 -4.75
C ASN A 3 -55.57 -27.60 -4.13
N PHE A 4 -54.59 -27.93 -4.98
CA PHE A 4 -53.21 -28.20 -4.59
C PHE A 4 -52.45 -26.87 -4.48
N LYS A 5 -52.10 -26.47 -3.24
CA LYS A 5 -51.19 -25.34 -3.00
C LYS A 5 -49.75 -25.86 -3.07
N ILE A 6 -49.01 -25.50 -4.11
CA ILE A 6 -47.56 -25.71 -4.18
C ILE A 6 -46.90 -24.63 -3.34
N LEU A 7 -46.24 -25.03 -2.25
CA LEU A 7 -45.37 -24.17 -1.45
C LEU A 7 -43.94 -24.32 -2.01
N LEU A 8 -43.45 -23.31 -2.72
CA LEU A 8 -42.05 -23.25 -3.16
C LEU A 8 -41.21 -22.68 -2.01
N VAL A 9 -40.46 -23.53 -1.31
CA VAL A 9 -39.47 -23.09 -0.32
C VAL A 9 -38.15 -22.85 -1.06
N ILE A 10 -37.84 -21.58 -1.32
CA ILE A 10 -36.50 -21.16 -1.76
C ILE A 10 -35.62 -21.10 -0.51
N VAL A 11 -34.81 -22.15 -0.30
CA VAL A 11 -33.73 -22.12 0.70
C VAL A 11 -32.60 -21.28 0.12
N PHE A 12 -32.58 -20.00 0.44
CA PHE A 12 -31.43 -19.13 0.17
C PHE A 12 -30.34 -19.45 1.19
N CYS A 13 -29.48 -20.40 0.86
CA CYS A 13 -28.31 -20.73 1.67
C CYS A 13 -27.31 -19.57 1.54
N ALA A 14 -27.44 -18.57 2.41
CA ALA A 14 -26.46 -17.50 2.55
C ALA A 14 -25.18 -18.10 3.14
N PHE A 15 -24.29 -18.60 2.27
CA PHE A 15 -22.89 -18.75 2.63
C PHE A 15 -22.32 -17.34 2.80
N SER A 16 -22.44 -16.82 4.02
CA SER A 16 -21.68 -15.66 4.46
C SER A 16 -20.21 -16.06 4.48
N LEU A 17 -19.52 -15.88 3.35
CA LEU A 17 -18.07 -15.74 3.31
C LEU A 17 -17.75 -14.49 4.14
N CYS A 18 -17.60 -14.69 5.44
CA CYS A 18 -16.99 -13.71 6.32
C CYS A 18 -15.50 -13.70 5.94
N ALA A 19 -15.17 -13.00 4.85
CA ALA A 19 -13.81 -12.66 4.52
C ALA A 19 -13.29 -11.86 5.70
N LYS A 20 -12.49 -12.49 6.56
CA LYS A 20 -11.81 -11.77 7.63
C LYS A 20 -10.89 -10.78 6.94
N ALA A 21 -11.28 -9.51 6.94
CA ALA A 21 -10.45 -8.44 6.46
C ALA A 21 -9.12 -8.56 7.20
N GLN A 22 -8.07 -8.90 6.45
CA GLN A 22 -6.78 -9.10 7.06
C GLN A 22 -6.28 -7.76 7.61
N LYS A 23 -5.80 -7.79 8.86
CA LYS A 23 -5.28 -6.61 9.54
C LYS A 23 -4.20 -5.95 8.68
N ASN A 24 -4.38 -4.66 8.39
CA ASN A 24 -3.34 -3.83 7.82
C ASN A 24 -2.20 -3.67 8.83
N LEU A 25 -0.97 -3.95 8.40
CA LEU A 25 0.23 -3.79 9.23
C LEU A 25 0.76 -2.34 9.23
N VAL A 26 0.31 -1.51 8.30
CA VAL A 26 0.64 -0.07 8.24
C VAL A 26 -0.14 0.67 9.31
N GLU A 27 0.55 1.48 10.09
CA GLU A 27 -0.06 2.46 10.99
C GLU A 27 -0.46 3.71 10.18
N ASN A 28 -1.69 4.18 10.39
CA ASN A 28 -2.20 5.41 9.78
C ASN A 28 -1.99 5.47 8.25
N GLY A 29 -2.29 4.36 7.55
CA GLY A 29 -2.09 4.28 6.09
C GLY A 29 -2.99 5.21 5.26
N GLY A 30 -4.11 5.65 5.82
CA GLY A 30 -5.02 6.64 5.22
C GLY A 30 -4.78 8.08 5.69
N PHE A 31 -3.73 8.34 6.48
CA PHE A 31 -3.37 9.69 6.94
C PHE A 31 -4.51 10.46 7.63
N GLU A 32 -5.31 9.75 8.44
CA GLU A 32 -6.44 10.30 9.20
C GLU A 32 -6.02 10.90 10.55
N ASP A 33 -4.80 10.58 10.99
CA ASP A 33 -4.17 11.06 12.22
C ASP A 33 -2.83 11.76 11.89
N ASP A 34 -2.92 12.76 11.01
CA ASP A 34 -1.78 13.50 10.48
C ASP A 34 -0.71 12.53 9.94
N THR A 35 0.55 12.64 10.40
CA THR A 35 1.65 11.75 10.02
C THR A 35 2.01 10.74 11.10
N TYR A 36 1.10 10.41 12.03
CA TYR A 36 1.37 9.44 13.09
C TYR A 36 1.88 8.11 12.50
N GLY A 37 2.94 7.54 13.09
CA GLY A 37 3.56 6.30 12.64
C GLY A 37 4.47 6.42 11.41
N TRP A 38 4.55 7.60 10.76
CA TRP A 38 5.40 7.84 9.59
C TRP A 38 6.62 8.71 9.95
N ASN A 39 7.76 8.39 9.37
CA ASN A 39 8.85 9.36 9.24
C ASN A 39 8.45 10.36 8.16
N ALA A 40 7.94 11.50 8.61
CA ALA A 40 7.10 12.38 7.81
C ALA A 40 7.84 13.30 6.84
N GLY A 41 9.17 13.43 6.91
CA GLY A 41 10.01 14.16 5.94
C GLY A 41 9.33 15.32 5.19
N ALA A 42 8.88 15.05 3.97
CA ALA A 42 8.26 16.02 3.05
C ALA A 42 6.71 15.97 2.98
N ALA A 43 6.05 15.24 3.87
CA ALA A 43 4.60 15.08 3.89
C ALA A 43 3.88 16.40 4.12
N LYS A 44 2.78 16.56 3.38
CA LYS A 44 1.76 17.57 3.61
C LYS A 44 0.40 16.89 3.63
N ILE A 45 -0.25 16.89 4.79
CA ILE A 45 -1.59 16.32 4.91
C ILE A 45 -2.62 17.30 4.34
N THR A 46 -3.51 16.80 3.49
CA THR A 46 -4.48 17.62 2.75
C THR A 46 -5.89 17.04 2.79
N PRO A 47 -6.92 17.83 3.11
CA PRO A 47 -8.32 17.40 3.07
C PRO A 47 -9.02 17.70 1.72
N TRP A 48 -8.28 18.22 0.75
CA TRP A 48 -8.85 18.74 -0.51
C TRP A 48 -8.87 17.72 -1.65
N ASP A 49 -8.00 16.71 -1.58
CA ASP A 49 -7.84 15.69 -2.61
C ASP A 49 -7.40 14.39 -1.93
N MET A 50 -8.38 13.59 -1.52
CA MET A 50 -8.19 12.31 -0.85
C MET A 50 -8.97 11.21 -1.56
N LYS A 51 -8.49 9.98 -1.43
CA LYS A 51 -9.17 8.82 -2.01
C LYS A 51 -10.30 8.35 -1.11
N SER A 52 -10.07 8.37 0.20
CA SER A 52 -11.04 7.99 1.22
C SER A 52 -10.88 8.86 2.48
N GLY A 53 -11.77 8.69 3.46
CA GLY A 53 -11.64 9.38 4.75
C GLY A 53 -11.70 10.91 4.68
N LYS A 54 -10.87 11.57 5.50
CA LYS A 54 -10.82 13.03 5.70
C LYS A 54 -9.57 13.66 5.12
N SER A 55 -8.52 12.89 4.83
CA SER A 55 -7.27 13.45 4.33
C SER A 55 -6.43 12.43 3.56
N SER A 56 -5.45 12.93 2.82
CA SER A 56 -4.38 12.15 2.20
C SER A 56 -3.03 12.81 2.47
N CYS A 57 -1.94 12.11 2.15
CA CYS A 57 -0.60 12.68 2.16
C CYS A 57 -0.21 13.15 0.76
N ALA A 58 0.26 14.40 0.65
CA ALA A 58 0.89 14.94 -0.55
C ALA A 58 2.39 15.14 -0.35
N ILE A 59 3.19 14.73 -1.32
CA ILE A 59 4.60 15.11 -1.46
C ILE A 59 4.70 16.03 -2.68
N ILE A 60 5.21 17.24 -2.48
CA ILE A 60 5.32 18.24 -3.54
C ILE A 60 6.80 18.59 -3.72
N ALA A 61 7.33 18.32 -4.92
CA ALA A 61 8.70 18.64 -5.28
C ALA A 61 8.72 19.67 -6.41
N VAL A 62 9.46 20.77 -6.20
CA VAL A 62 9.63 21.85 -7.18
C VAL A 62 10.99 21.82 -7.89
N ASP A 63 11.91 21.01 -7.38
CA ASP A 63 13.20 20.72 -8.01
C ASP A 63 13.40 19.20 -8.08
N ALA A 64 14.13 18.76 -9.11
CA ALA A 64 14.45 17.35 -9.35
C ALA A 64 15.84 16.96 -8.81
N THR A 65 16.40 17.75 -7.88
CA THR A 65 17.79 17.54 -7.42
C THR A 65 17.88 16.60 -6.22
N ASN A 66 16.77 16.37 -5.53
CA ASN A 66 16.73 15.62 -4.28
C ASN A 66 15.75 14.45 -4.35
N TRP A 67 16.00 13.47 -3.48
CA TRP A 67 15.02 12.46 -3.12
C TRP A 67 14.28 12.93 -1.87
N VAL A 68 13.00 13.26 -2.00
CA VAL A 68 12.18 13.76 -0.89
C VAL A 68 10.96 12.89 -0.70
N GLY A 69 10.70 12.46 0.52
CA GLY A 69 9.59 11.53 0.77
C GLY A 69 9.36 11.21 2.23
N ILE A 70 8.62 10.13 2.43
CA ILE A 70 8.28 9.55 3.73
C ILE A 70 8.61 8.07 3.76
N ASP A 71 8.77 7.55 4.98
CA ASP A 71 8.93 6.12 5.20
C ASP A 71 8.22 5.63 6.46
N GLN A 72 7.90 4.34 6.48
CA GLN A 72 7.44 3.64 7.67
C GLN A 72 8.10 2.28 7.75
N GLN A 73 8.65 1.94 8.91
CA GLN A 73 9.16 0.61 9.20
C GLN A 73 8.10 -0.21 9.93
N ILE A 74 7.84 -1.41 9.43
CA ILE A 74 6.79 -2.30 9.90
C ILE A 74 7.44 -3.61 10.32
N ASN A 75 7.11 -4.08 11.52
CA ASN A 75 7.53 -5.41 11.97
C ASN A 75 6.79 -6.49 11.18
N ILE A 76 7.54 -7.39 10.55
CA ILE A 76 6.98 -8.51 9.80
C ILE A 76 6.49 -9.57 10.79
N PRO A 77 5.22 -10.02 10.70
CA PRO A 77 4.74 -11.12 11.53
C PRO A 77 5.60 -12.37 11.35
N LYS A 78 5.87 -13.07 12.46
CA LYS A 78 6.63 -14.33 12.42
C LYS A 78 5.98 -15.30 11.43
N LYS A 79 6.80 -15.98 10.63
CA LYS A 79 6.39 -16.96 9.60
C LYS A 79 5.64 -16.39 8.39
N ALA A 80 5.55 -15.06 8.24
CA ALA A 80 5.09 -14.48 6.98
C ALA A 80 6.06 -14.85 5.86
N GLY A 81 5.59 -15.61 4.86
CA GLY A 81 6.39 -15.97 3.68
C GLY A 81 6.25 -14.98 2.53
N LYS A 82 5.16 -14.20 2.50
CA LYS A 82 4.81 -13.27 1.43
C LYS A 82 3.95 -12.15 1.97
N LEU A 83 4.13 -10.94 1.45
CA LEU A 83 3.37 -9.76 1.80
C LEU A 83 2.69 -9.19 0.55
N GLU A 84 1.44 -8.78 0.67
CA GLU A 84 0.75 -7.94 -0.29
C GLU A 84 0.90 -6.49 0.15
N ILE A 85 1.42 -5.66 -0.73
CA ILE A 85 1.63 -4.23 -0.52
C ILE A 85 0.71 -3.49 -1.47
N SER A 86 -0.02 -2.50 -0.96
CA SER A 86 -0.90 -1.68 -1.79
C SER A 86 -0.98 -0.23 -1.31
N ALA A 87 -1.37 0.65 -2.22
CA ALA A 87 -1.71 2.04 -1.92
C ALA A 87 -2.62 2.56 -3.03
N TRP A 88 -3.45 3.55 -2.71
CA TRP A 88 -4.05 4.41 -3.70
C TRP A 88 -3.11 5.59 -3.95
N LEU A 89 -2.83 5.85 -5.21
CA LEU A 89 -1.83 6.81 -5.65
C LEU A 89 -2.41 7.72 -6.71
N LYS A 90 -2.01 8.98 -6.68
CA LYS A 90 -2.33 9.99 -7.71
C LYS A 90 -1.09 10.81 -7.99
N ALA A 91 -0.84 11.10 -9.26
CA ALA A 91 0.29 11.91 -9.70
C ALA A 91 -0.22 13.13 -10.47
N ILE A 92 0.35 14.30 -10.21
CA ILE A 92 -0.01 15.54 -10.91
C ILE A 92 1.27 16.19 -11.40
N ASN A 93 1.36 16.37 -12.72
CA ASN A 93 2.46 16.99 -13.44
C ASN A 93 3.84 16.45 -12.99
N VAL A 94 3.95 15.12 -12.85
CA VAL A 94 5.21 14.52 -12.42
C VAL A 94 6.20 14.50 -13.57
N VAL A 95 7.28 15.28 -13.48
CA VAL A 95 8.33 15.32 -14.49
C VAL A 95 9.58 14.64 -13.93
N LYS A 96 9.96 13.52 -14.56
CA LYS A 96 11.15 12.76 -14.14
C LYS A 96 12.44 13.53 -14.38
N GLY A 97 13.43 13.23 -13.56
CA GLY A 97 14.82 13.65 -13.77
C GLY A 97 15.51 12.87 -14.89
N LYS A 98 16.81 12.66 -14.72
CA LYS A 98 17.68 12.11 -15.76
C LYS A 98 17.40 10.63 -16.06
N ASP A 99 17.14 9.85 -15.03
CA ASP A 99 17.10 8.39 -15.14
C ASP A 99 15.66 7.87 -15.18
N ASP A 100 15.45 6.72 -15.81
CA ASP A 100 14.11 6.12 -15.97
C ASP A 100 13.45 5.69 -14.66
N TRP A 101 14.23 5.53 -13.59
CA TRP A 101 13.73 5.23 -12.25
C TRP A 101 13.35 6.49 -11.45
N ASN A 102 13.54 7.69 -12.01
CA ASN A 102 13.10 8.93 -11.39
C ASN A 102 11.60 9.15 -11.59
N GLY A 103 10.93 9.76 -10.61
CA GLY A 103 9.49 10.02 -10.65
C GLY A 103 8.87 10.05 -9.27
N ALA A 104 7.55 9.87 -9.22
CA ALA A 104 6.83 9.56 -7.99
C ALA A 104 6.95 8.06 -7.70
N VAL A 105 7.74 7.70 -6.71
CA VAL A 105 8.18 6.33 -6.44
C VAL A 105 7.52 5.79 -5.19
N PHE A 106 6.96 4.57 -5.30
CA PHE A 106 6.69 3.71 -4.15
C PHE A 106 7.61 2.49 -4.24
N SER A 107 8.47 2.30 -3.24
CA SER A 107 9.34 1.13 -3.12
C SER A 107 9.33 0.57 -1.71
N VAL A 108 9.85 -0.64 -1.57
CA VAL A 108 10.01 -1.30 -0.27
C VAL A 108 11.39 -1.92 -0.11
N GLU A 109 11.87 -1.94 1.13
CA GLU A 109 13.11 -2.59 1.51
C GLU A 109 12.86 -3.54 2.68
N PHE A 110 13.53 -4.69 2.67
CA PHE A 110 13.52 -5.60 3.80
C PHE A 110 14.72 -5.33 4.69
N LEU A 111 14.52 -5.37 6.00
CA LEU A 111 15.58 -5.14 6.98
C LEU A 111 15.70 -6.32 7.94
N ASP A 112 16.94 -6.60 8.35
CA ASP A 112 17.25 -7.55 9.41
C ASP A 112 17.05 -6.93 10.81
N LYS A 113 17.41 -7.68 11.85
CA LYS A 113 17.26 -7.24 13.25
C LYS A 113 18.19 -6.07 13.63
N ALA A 114 19.23 -5.83 12.84
CA ALA A 114 20.19 -4.75 13.02
C ALA A 114 19.89 -3.58 12.07
N ASP A 115 18.67 -3.53 11.49
CA ASP A 115 18.22 -2.52 10.53
C ASP A 115 19.08 -2.45 9.25
N LYS A 116 19.77 -3.54 8.92
CA LYS A 116 20.51 -3.65 7.65
C LYS A 116 19.60 -4.19 6.57
N LYS A 117 19.76 -3.63 5.36
CA LYS A 117 19.03 -4.07 4.17
C LYS A 117 19.31 -5.54 3.84
N VAL A 118 18.24 -6.28 3.54
CA VAL A 118 18.24 -7.67 3.10
C VAL A 118 17.75 -7.72 1.65
N GLY A 119 18.62 -8.12 0.73
CA GLY A 119 18.35 -8.11 -0.70
C GLY A 119 18.33 -6.69 -1.31
N ASP A 120 17.88 -6.56 -2.55
CA ASP A 120 18.02 -5.31 -3.33
C ASP A 120 16.86 -4.32 -3.17
N GLY A 121 15.82 -4.69 -2.41
CA GLY A 121 14.57 -3.93 -2.34
C GLY A 121 13.69 -4.15 -3.58
N THR A 122 12.44 -3.71 -3.51
CA THR A 122 11.46 -3.87 -4.59
C THR A 122 10.84 -2.53 -4.93
N ASN A 123 10.96 -2.08 -6.18
CA ASN A 123 10.11 -1.01 -6.69
C ASN A 123 8.68 -1.54 -6.85
N VAL A 124 7.71 -0.88 -6.21
CA VAL A 124 6.29 -1.22 -6.33
C VAL A 124 5.73 -0.53 -7.57
N VAL A 125 5.94 0.77 -7.70
CA VAL A 125 5.62 1.55 -8.90
C VAL A 125 6.48 2.82 -8.97
N THR A 126 6.63 3.33 -10.20
CA THR A 126 7.16 4.68 -10.47
C THR A 126 6.19 5.36 -11.44
N LEU A 127 5.67 6.53 -11.08
CA LEU A 127 4.71 7.30 -11.88
C LEU A 127 5.36 8.56 -12.46
N THR A 128 4.95 8.92 -13.68
CA THR A 128 5.34 10.15 -14.39
C THR A 128 4.14 10.70 -15.15
N GLY A 129 4.06 12.01 -15.30
CA GLY A 129 2.91 12.68 -15.90
C GLY A 129 1.75 12.82 -14.90
N ASP A 130 0.53 12.79 -15.43
CA ASP A 130 -0.71 12.86 -14.66
C ASP A 130 -1.35 11.48 -14.55
N HIS A 131 -1.69 11.10 -13.34
CA HIS A 131 -2.46 9.88 -13.03
C HIS A 131 -3.61 10.29 -12.11
N ALA A 132 -4.84 9.87 -12.44
CA ALA A 132 -5.94 9.93 -11.48
C ALA A 132 -5.68 8.96 -10.32
N TRP A 133 -6.52 9.00 -9.27
CA TRP A 133 -6.43 8.02 -8.19
C TRP A 133 -6.56 6.59 -8.74
N GLU A 134 -5.49 5.82 -8.61
CA GLU A 134 -5.42 4.43 -9.03
C GLU A 134 -4.82 3.56 -7.92
N GLN A 135 -5.29 2.32 -7.82
CA GLN A 135 -4.77 1.39 -6.83
C GLN A 135 -3.59 0.63 -7.41
N THR A 136 -2.45 0.66 -6.73
CA THR A 136 -1.34 -0.24 -6.98
C THR A 136 -1.35 -1.37 -5.96
N VAL A 137 -1.13 -2.60 -6.43
CA VAL A 137 -1.00 -3.79 -5.60
C VAL A 137 0.20 -4.60 -6.08
N LYS A 138 1.06 -5.04 -5.16
CA LYS A 138 2.20 -5.91 -5.46
C LYS A 138 2.43 -6.89 -4.32
N GLU A 139 2.57 -8.15 -4.66
CA GLU A 139 3.00 -9.14 -3.69
C GLU A 139 4.51 -9.37 -3.75
N VAL A 140 5.14 -9.49 -2.59
CA VAL A 140 6.60 -9.69 -2.46
C VAL A 140 6.90 -10.86 -1.52
N PRO A 141 7.80 -11.79 -1.89
CA PRO A 141 8.26 -12.81 -0.95
C PRO A 141 9.09 -12.16 0.16
N VAL A 142 8.94 -12.64 1.39
CA VAL A 142 9.77 -12.20 2.52
C VAL A 142 11.12 -12.93 2.43
N PRO A 143 12.25 -12.23 2.22
CA PRO A 143 13.54 -12.89 2.14
C PRO A 143 13.96 -13.45 3.50
N ALA A 144 14.73 -14.54 3.47
CA ALA A 144 15.25 -15.15 4.69
C ALA A 144 16.07 -14.14 5.51
N GLY A 145 15.80 -14.10 6.82
CA GLY A 145 16.48 -13.19 7.75
C GLY A 145 15.83 -11.81 7.89
N ALA A 146 14.89 -11.43 7.03
CA ALA A 146 14.13 -10.20 7.18
C ALA A 146 13.15 -10.28 8.37
N VAL A 147 13.12 -9.21 9.16
CA VAL A 147 12.20 -9.05 10.29
C VAL A 147 11.39 -7.75 10.23
N LYS A 148 11.80 -6.81 9.38
CA LYS A 148 11.07 -5.57 9.12
C LYS A 148 10.92 -5.33 7.62
N LEU A 149 9.84 -4.66 7.25
CA LEU A 149 9.62 -4.05 5.94
C LEU A 149 9.67 -2.54 6.12
N LYS A 150 10.47 -1.86 5.31
CA LYS A 150 10.45 -0.40 5.18
C LYS A 150 9.68 -0.04 3.92
N LEU A 151 8.61 0.73 4.06
CA LEU A 151 7.91 1.38 2.95
C LEU A 151 8.60 2.71 2.66
N LEU A 152 8.84 3.04 1.40
CA LEU A 152 9.38 4.33 0.97
C LEU A 152 8.48 4.92 -0.12
N LEU A 153 7.91 6.09 0.14
CA LEU A 153 7.13 6.84 -0.84
C LEU A 153 7.77 8.21 -1.04
N ALA A 154 8.13 8.56 -2.27
CA ALA A 154 8.98 9.71 -2.52
C ALA A 154 8.78 10.32 -3.91
N MET A 155 9.10 11.60 -4.01
CA MET A 155 9.55 12.21 -5.26
C MET A 155 11.05 11.94 -5.40
N GLY A 156 11.40 10.97 -6.25
CA GLY A 156 12.76 10.55 -6.51
C GLY A 156 13.35 11.31 -7.69
N TYR A 157 14.10 12.37 -7.42
CA TYR A 157 14.77 13.21 -8.43
C TYR A 157 13.80 13.66 -9.54
N ALA A 158 12.64 14.16 -9.14
CA ALA A 158 11.56 14.54 -10.03
C ALA A 158 10.75 15.68 -9.42
N THR A 159 10.07 16.46 -10.26
CA THR A 159 9.15 17.52 -9.83
C THR A 159 7.70 17.07 -9.94
N GLY A 160 6.78 17.80 -9.31
CA GLY A 160 5.34 17.56 -9.37
C GLY A 160 4.74 17.30 -8.00
N THR A 161 3.54 16.70 -8.01
CA THR A 161 2.82 16.31 -6.80
C THR A 161 2.51 14.82 -6.83
N PHE A 162 2.82 14.14 -5.73
CA PHE A 162 2.47 12.76 -5.48
C PHE A 162 1.52 12.68 -4.28
N LEU A 163 0.26 12.30 -4.53
CA LEU A 163 -0.71 12.05 -3.46
C LEU A 163 -0.83 10.55 -3.18
N ILE A 164 -0.92 10.24 -1.90
CA ILE A 164 -0.83 8.90 -1.35
C ILE A 164 -1.95 8.75 -0.32
N ASP A 165 -2.69 7.65 -0.43
CA ASP A 165 -3.76 7.32 0.51
C ASP A 165 -3.93 5.79 0.62
N ASP A 166 -4.62 5.35 1.67
CA ASP A 166 -5.00 3.96 1.92
C ASP A 166 -3.82 2.96 1.76
N VAL A 167 -2.64 3.31 2.29
CA VAL A 167 -1.45 2.43 2.24
C VAL A 167 -1.67 1.21 3.12
N ALA A 168 -1.45 0.02 2.55
CA ALA A 168 -1.65 -1.23 3.25
C ALA A 168 -0.56 -2.26 2.99
N VAL A 169 -0.25 -3.02 4.04
CA VAL A 169 0.57 -4.22 3.98
C VAL A 169 -0.16 -5.34 4.70
N LYS A 170 -0.32 -6.48 4.02
CA LYS A 170 -1.02 -7.67 4.54
C LYS A 170 -0.17 -8.91 4.31
N VAL A 171 -0.25 -9.90 5.19
CA VAL A 171 0.44 -11.18 5.00
C VAL A 171 -0.36 -12.07 4.06
N VAL A 172 0.17 -12.45 2.92
CA VAL A 172 -0.56 -13.41 2.07
C VAL A 172 -0.58 -14.75 2.80
N SER A 173 -1.75 -15.17 3.31
CA SER A 173 -1.88 -16.50 3.89
C SER A 173 -1.75 -17.50 2.74
N ALA A 174 -0.87 -18.49 2.91
CA ALA A 174 -1.02 -19.71 2.12
C ALA A 174 -2.41 -20.26 2.44
N ASP A 175 -3.26 -20.43 1.42
CA ASP A 175 -4.49 -21.18 1.60
C ASP A 175 -4.12 -22.50 2.30
N VAL A 176 -4.72 -22.74 3.46
CA VAL A 176 -4.65 -24.05 4.07
C VAL A 176 -5.32 -24.97 3.06
N VAL A 177 -4.52 -25.67 2.25
CA VAL A 177 -4.99 -26.83 1.51
C VAL A 177 -5.46 -27.79 2.59
N THR A 178 -6.77 -27.78 2.86
CA THR A 178 -7.44 -28.77 3.68
C THR A 178 -7.20 -30.09 2.97
N LYS A 179 -6.24 -30.86 3.48
CA LYS A 179 -6.13 -32.27 3.13
C LYS A 179 -7.41 -32.92 3.65
N ASN A 180 -8.29 -33.29 2.72
CA ASN A 180 -9.38 -34.23 2.95
C ASN A 180 -8.80 -35.60 3.33
#